data_AF-A0AA43FPY7-F1
#
_entry.id   AF-A0AA43FPY7-F1
#
_cell.length_a   1.000
_cell.length_b   1.000
_cell.length_c   1.000
_cell.angle_alpha   90.00
_cell.angle_beta   90.00
_cell.angle_gamma   90.00
#
_symmetry.space_group_name_H-M   'P 1'
#
loop_
_entity.id
_entity.type
_entity.pdbx_description
1 polymer ?
#
loop_
_entity_poly.entity_id
_entity_poly.type
_entity_poly.pdbx_seq_one_letter_code
_entity_poly.pdbx_strand_id
1 'polypeptide(L)'
;MMSKSQSAAPLSRVTRRPWGVGLLVVLALGGVWLAGRARAGGDDESADALLRYVRSPETAATVRSACSSCHVFPEPDILPAEYWITAVRGMYQIAANRGVELPLRPEQALAWYLHHAQEELPPAPGRTDAGPGSLEWDVHAWRPAAARPASEQKPGVTHVEIAPLLGGSGSDIVVSDVSTNRVYALRPHAPESGAVEVGAVRNPGRLSVADLDGDGREDVIVAELGDLVPTNDPVGSVVWFRATPSGVFEAVRIADDLGRVGDVHATDVDSDGRTDVVVAVFGWMEGGRLLILENTGDVDGVPTFTQHVLDERPGFTDARAVDLDGDGRKDIVALIAQEYQQVMVYWAEDDGYRAEVAFQAPNPDWGFTGMEVVDFTGNGLPDVIVANGDNLDLTFAKPYHGVGMLENLGAGKLEYRHLTSMYGVHRAVPVDLDSDGLLDLVLSAWLPPSVVPMVPEPREAVVWLQRVGPTRLVRRVLQRDGVHHMTLDAGDVTGNGVPEIVLGWIDLGVVDPGQANPGVPLEPFVTWWRSRAVSEAGRSAGSAGEGVDWSPDARHGETADTPR
;
A
#
# COMPACT_ATOMS: atom_id res chain seq x y z
N MET A 1 18.22 -50.53 -18.92
CA MET A 1 19.20 -49.87 -19.82
C MET A 1 19.06 -48.37 -19.62
N MET A 2 20.10 -47.75 -19.06
CA MET A 2 20.44 -46.31 -19.04
C MET A 2 19.31 -45.31 -18.74
N SER A 3 19.13 -44.80 -17.51
CA SER A 3 19.98 -43.81 -16.80
C SER A 3 20.34 -42.59 -17.64
N LYS A 4 19.79 -41.42 -17.26
CA LYS A 4 20.52 -40.16 -17.08
C LYS A 4 19.77 -39.25 -16.10
N SER A 5 20.09 -39.42 -14.82
CA SER A 5 20.10 -38.35 -13.83
C SER A 5 21.13 -37.29 -14.24
N GLN A 6 20.75 -36.01 -14.24
CA GLN A 6 21.74 -34.94 -14.11
C GLN A 6 21.45 -34.19 -12.80
N SER A 7 22.42 -34.32 -11.91
CA SER A 7 22.56 -33.65 -10.64
C SER A 7 22.63 -32.14 -10.82
N ALA A 8 21.80 -31.40 -10.08
CA ALA A 8 22.06 -29.99 -9.79
C ALA A 8 23.37 -29.89 -8.99
N ALA A 9 24.31 -29.08 -9.49
CA ALA A 9 25.55 -28.77 -8.80
C ALA A 9 25.28 -27.83 -7.61
N PRO A 10 26.02 -27.95 -6.49
CA PRO A 10 25.83 -27.09 -5.33
C PRO A 10 26.39 -25.69 -5.59
N LEU A 11 25.59 -24.66 -5.30
CA LEU A 11 26.02 -23.27 -5.31
C LEU A 11 27.15 -23.07 -4.28
N SER A 12 28.34 -22.75 -4.76
CA SER A 12 29.51 -22.46 -3.93
C SER A 12 29.35 -21.12 -3.21
N ARG A 13 29.58 -21.16 -1.90
CA ARG A 13 29.70 -20.02 -0.97
C ARG A 13 30.48 -18.85 -1.58
N VAL A 14 29.81 -17.71 -1.77
CA VAL A 14 30.47 -16.42 -2.02
C VAL A 14 30.73 -15.76 -0.66
N THR A 15 31.99 -15.58 -0.35
CA THR A 15 32.47 -14.90 0.85
C THR A 15 32.28 -13.39 0.74
N ARG A 16 31.89 -12.76 1.86
CA ARG A 16 31.80 -11.31 2.05
C ARG A 16 33.12 -10.60 1.71
N ARG A 17 33.05 -9.52 0.91
CA ARG A 17 34.02 -8.40 0.91
C ARG A 17 33.32 -7.06 0.61
N PRO A 18 33.88 -5.94 1.11
CA PRO A 18 33.12 -4.72 1.40
C PRO A 18 33.09 -3.71 0.23
N TRP A 19 32.01 -2.94 0.19
CA TRP A 19 31.88 -1.52 -0.19
C TRP A 19 33.00 -0.93 -1.07
N GLY A 20 32.66 -0.67 -2.34
CA GLY A 20 33.54 0.05 -3.27
C GLY A 20 33.23 -0.09 -4.78
N VAL A 21 32.01 -0.45 -5.20
CA VAL A 21 31.71 -0.79 -6.62
C VAL A 21 30.69 0.14 -7.31
N GLY A 22 29.98 1.00 -6.57
CA GLY A 22 29.00 1.95 -7.16
C GLY A 22 29.60 2.94 -8.16
N LEU A 23 30.84 3.40 -7.93
CA LEU A 23 31.53 4.34 -8.83
C LEU A 23 32.10 3.68 -10.11
N LEU A 24 32.25 2.36 -10.14
CA LEU A 24 32.88 1.63 -11.25
C LEU A 24 31.89 1.18 -12.32
N VAL A 25 30.59 1.18 -12.05
CA VAL A 25 29.56 0.83 -13.06
C VAL A 25 29.18 2.04 -13.92
N VAL A 26 29.28 3.26 -13.38
CA VAL A 26 29.22 4.51 -14.18
C VAL A 26 30.35 4.55 -15.21
N LEU A 27 31.54 4.03 -14.84
CA LEU A 27 32.66 3.86 -15.75
C LEU A 27 32.58 2.60 -16.62
N ALA A 28 31.66 1.67 -16.40
CA ALA A 28 31.54 0.43 -17.19
C ALA A 28 30.48 0.53 -18.30
N LEU A 29 29.43 1.34 -18.15
CA LEU A 29 28.54 1.69 -19.28
C LEU A 29 29.08 2.87 -20.09
N GLY A 30 29.89 3.77 -19.49
CA GLY A 30 30.85 4.57 -20.25
C GLY A 30 32.01 3.72 -20.82
N GLY A 31 32.36 2.63 -20.14
CA GLY A 31 33.50 1.75 -20.44
C GLY A 31 33.31 0.79 -21.59
N VAL A 32 32.08 0.36 -21.88
CA VAL A 32 31.76 -0.44 -23.08
C VAL A 32 31.74 0.45 -24.34
N TRP A 33 31.67 1.78 -24.19
CA TRP A 33 31.98 2.71 -25.28
C TRP A 33 33.49 3.07 -25.35
N LEU A 34 34.20 3.04 -24.21
CA LEU A 34 35.61 3.44 -24.11
C LEU A 34 36.67 2.32 -24.28
N ALA A 35 36.31 1.03 -24.22
CA ALA A 35 37.28 -0.07 -24.33
C ALA A 35 37.44 -0.65 -25.76
N GLY A 36 37.13 0.16 -26.78
CA GLY A 36 37.07 -0.32 -28.17
C GLY A 36 37.57 0.64 -29.24
N ARG A 37 38.51 1.57 -28.97
CA ARG A 37 39.36 2.23 -29.99
C ARG A 37 40.39 3.20 -29.38
N ALA A 38 41.48 2.68 -28.85
CA ALA A 38 42.69 3.47 -28.68
C ALA A 38 43.35 3.70 -30.05
N ARG A 39 42.95 4.76 -30.76
CA ARG A 39 43.80 5.55 -31.68
C ARG A 39 43.05 6.78 -32.21
N ALA A 40 43.62 7.95 -31.88
CA ALA A 40 43.47 9.28 -32.48
C ALA A 40 42.28 10.17 -32.05
N GLY A 41 42.58 11.18 -31.20
CA GLY A 41 42.11 12.57 -31.35
C GLY A 41 40.62 12.92 -31.30
N GLY A 42 39.71 12.01 -30.90
CA GLY A 42 38.25 12.21 -31.00
C GLY A 42 37.48 12.37 -29.69
N ASP A 43 38.15 12.40 -28.54
CA ASP A 43 37.46 12.31 -27.24
C ASP A 43 36.62 13.56 -26.89
N ASP A 44 37.14 14.77 -27.15
CA ASP A 44 36.41 16.03 -26.88
C ASP A 44 35.18 16.23 -27.80
N GLU A 45 35.29 15.87 -29.09
CA GLU A 45 34.21 16.07 -30.06
C GLU A 45 32.98 15.19 -29.77
N SER A 46 33.22 13.99 -29.22
CA SER A 46 32.18 13.05 -28.81
C SER A 46 31.48 13.44 -27.51
N ALA A 47 32.22 13.94 -26.52
CA ALA A 47 31.67 14.47 -25.29
C ALA A 47 30.86 15.75 -25.54
N ASP A 48 31.36 16.65 -26.39
CA ASP A 48 30.64 17.84 -26.82
C ASP A 48 29.37 17.51 -27.60
N ALA A 49 29.39 16.48 -28.45
CA ALA A 49 28.20 16.02 -29.16
C ALA A 49 27.14 15.47 -28.19
N LEU A 50 27.55 14.70 -27.18
CA LEU A 50 26.65 14.20 -26.15
C LEU A 50 26.06 15.34 -25.32
N LEU A 51 26.88 16.31 -24.90
CA LEU A 51 26.43 17.49 -24.17
C LEU A 51 25.45 18.35 -24.98
N ARG A 52 25.72 18.55 -26.28
CA ARG A 52 24.77 19.21 -27.19
C ARG A 52 23.45 18.45 -27.29
N TYR A 53 23.51 17.12 -27.38
CA TYR A 53 22.33 16.27 -27.44
C TYR A 53 21.49 16.37 -26.16
N VAL A 54 22.07 16.16 -24.97
CA VAL A 54 21.30 16.13 -23.72
C VAL A 54 20.74 17.51 -23.34
N ARG A 55 21.42 18.61 -23.72
CA ARG A 55 20.97 19.98 -23.44
C ARG A 55 20.00 20.56 -24.49
N SER A 56 19.76 19.85 -25.58
CA SER A 56 18.90 20.34 -26.66
C SER A 56 17.43 20.35 -26.24
N PRO A 57 16.69 21.45 -26.47
CA PRO A 57 15.24 21.50 -26.27
C PRO A 57 14.48 20.47 -27.11
N GLU A 58 14.96 20.17 -28.32
CA GLU A 58 14.38 19.16 -29.21
C GLU A 58 14.51 17.75 -28.61
N THR A 59 15.68 17.43 -28.04
CA THR A 59 15.87 16.18 -27.29
C THR A 59 14.93 16.10 -26.09
N ALA A 60 14.84 17.18 -25.29
CA ALA A 60 13.95 17.21 -24.13
C ALA A 60 12.49 16.99 -24.52
N ALA A 61 12.02 17.61 -25.62
CA ALA A 61 10.67 17.40 -26.15
C ALA A 61 10.46 15.95 -26.63
N THR A 62 11.47 15.35 -27.27
CA THR A 62 11.38 13.96 -27.76
C THR A 62 11.36 12.97 -26.60
N VAL A 63 12.19 13.17 -25.57
CA VAL A 63 12.19 12.35 -24.35
C VAL A 63 10.87 12.47 -23.62
N ARG A 64 10.36 13.69 -23.42
CA ARG A 64 9.05 13.93 -22.81
C ARG A 64 7.93 13.24 -23.57
N SER A 65 7.88 13.37 -24.89
CA SER A 65 6.87 12.70 -25.71
C SER A 65 6.99 11.17 -25.67
N ALA A 66 8.20 10.62 -25.68
CA ALA A 66 8.41 9.17 -25.65
C ALA A 66 8.00 8.57 -24.28
N CYS A 67 8.47 9.19 -23.20
CA CYS A 67 8.30 8.68 -21.83
C CYS A 67 6.98 9.12 -21.18
N SER A 68 6.08 9.78 -21.90
CA SER A 68 4.70 10.07 -21.48
C SER A 68 3.64 9.32 -22.30
N SER A 69 4.06 8.37 -23.14
CA SER A 69 3.16 7.62 -24.03
C SER A 69 2.24 6.63 -23.29
N CYS A 70 2.64 6.16 -22.10
CA CYS A 70 1.87 5.21 -21.29
C CYS A 70 1.26 5.84 -20.04
N HIS A 71 2.03 6.69 -19.34
CA HIS A 71 1.67 7.31 -18.06
C HIS A 71 2.25 8.73 -17.95
N VAL A 72 2.09 9.39 -16.80
CA VAL A 72 2.69 10.70 -16.51
C VAL A 72 4.21 10.67 -16.75
N PHE A 73 4.76 11.73 -17.34
CA PHE A 73 6.19 11.83 -17.59
C PHE A 73 6.99 11.70 -16.29
N PRO A 74 7.95 10.76 -16.18
CA PRO A 74 8.78 10.64 -14.99
C PRO A 74 9.84 11.75 -15.02
N GLU A 75 9.67 12.81 -14.23
CA GLU A 75 10.67 13.88 -14.13
C GLU A 75 12.01 13.33 -13.59
N PRO A 76 13.16 13.87 -14.05
CA PRO A 76 14.48 13.35 -13.70
C PRO A 76 14.81 13.45 -12.19
N ASP A 77 14.11 14.30 -11.45
CA ASP A 77 14.28 14.56 -10.02
C ASP A 77 13.44 13.64 -9.12
N ILE A 78 12.69 12.68 -9.67
CA ILE A 78 11.94 11.70 -8.85
C ILE A 78 12.81 10.52 -8.41
N LEU A 79 13.94 10.26 -9.08
CA LEU A 79 14.86 9.16 -8.76
C LEU A 79 16.31 9.66 -8.64
N PRO A 80 17.10 9.11 -7.71
CA PRO A 80 18.55 9.26 -7.77
C PRO A 80 19.13 8.71 -9.08
N ALA A 81 20.22 9.32 -9.57
CA ALA A 81 20.85 9.03 -10.86
C ALA A 81 21.11 7.52 -11.08
N GLU A 82 21.51 6.80 -10.02
CA GLU A 82 21.82 5.38 -10.09
C GLU A 82 20.62 4.46 -10.42
N TYR A 83 19.39 4.90 -10.13
CA TYR A 83 18.17 4.11 -10.38
C TYR A 83 17.63 4.26 -11.81
N TRP A 84 18.02 5.31 -12.54
CA TRP A 84 17.54 5.57 -13.90
C TRP A 84 17.92 4.48 -14.91
N ILE A 85 19.02 3.75 -14.67
CA ILE A 85 19.38 2.60 -15.51
C ILE A 85 18.29 1.53 -15.45
N THR A 86 17.83 1.20 -14.23
CA THR A 86 16.78 0.22 -14.01
C THR A 86 15.45 0.71 -14.55
N ALA A 87 15.07 1.96 -14.25
CA ALA A 87 13.82 2.56 -14.69
C ALA A 87 13.72 2.61 -16.23
N VAL A 88 14.74 3.12 -16.94
CA VAL A 88 14.73 3.19 -18.41
C VAL A 88 14.66 1.81 -19.03
N ARG A 89 15.39 0.82 -18.51
CA ARG A 89 15.29 -0.56 -18.99
C ARG A 89 13.88 -1.13 -18.82
N GLY A 90 13.26 -0.90 -17.66
CA GLY A 90 11.88 -1.30 -17.38
C GLY A 90 10.90 -0.67 -18.37
N MET A 91 10.97 0.64 -18.58
CA MET A 91 10.11 1.36 -19.53
C MET A 91 10.19 0.78 -20.95
N TYR A 92 11.40 0.53 -21.46
CA TYR A 92 11.56 -0.05 -22.80
C TYR A 92 11.11 -1.51 -22.88
N GLN A 93 11.28 -2.29 -21.81
CA GLN A 93 10.75 -3.66 -21.76
C GLN A 93 9.23 -3.67 -21.81
N ILE A 94 8.57 -2.77 -21.07
CA ILE A 94 7.11 -2.61 -21.06
C ILE A 94 6.61 -2.17 -22.44
N ALA A 95 7.25 -1.15 -23.03
CA ALA A 95 6.90 -0.68 -24.37
C ALA A 95 7.03 -1.81 -25.41
N ALA A 96 8.12 -2.58 -25.36
CA ALA A 96 8.33 -3.72 -26.26
C ALA A 96 7.26 -4.81 -26.08
N ASN A 97 6.91 -5.16 -24.84
CA ASN A 97 5.86 -6.15 -24.55
C ASN A 97 4.50 -5.72 -25.11
N ARG A 98 4.24 -4.41 -25.19
CA ARG A 98 3.01 -3.82 -25.73
C ARG A 98 3.05 -3.51 -27.22
N GLY A 99 4.18 -3.79 -27.89
CA GLY A 99 4.37 -3.42 -29.29
C GLY A 99 4.40 -1.91 -29.54
N VAL A 100 4.70 -1.11 -28.51
CA VAL A 100 4.87 0.35 -28.63
C VAL A 100 6.31 0.65 -29.05
N GLU A 101 6.47 1.27 -30.21
CA GLU A 101 7.78 1.72 -30.70
C GLU A 101 8.07 3.14 -30.20
N LEU A 102 9.13 3.29 -29.39
CA LEU A 102 9.56 4.58 -28.88
C LEU A 102 10.49 5.28 -29.90
N PRO A 103 10.39 6.61 -30.07
CA PRO A 103 11.15 7.36 -31.08
C PRO A 103 12.64 7.54 -30.76
N LEU A 104 13.10 7.02 -29.62
CA LEU A 104 14.47 7.09 -29.14
C LEU A 104 14.97 5.69 -28.81
N ARG A 105 16.29 5.50 -28.83
CA ARG A 105 16.91 4.29 -28.29
C ARG A 105 17.04 4.39 -26.76
N PRO A 106 17.07 3.25 -26.03
CA PRO A 106 17.26 3.25 -24.57
C PRO A 106 18.45 4.08 -24.10
N GLU A 107 19.59 4.02 -24.82
CA GLU A 107 20.81 4.75 -24.46
C GLU A 107 20.64 6.27 -24.59
N GLN A 108 19.82 6.71 -25.55
CA GLN A 108 19.51 8.12 -25.81
C GLN A 108 18.62 8.71 -24.71
N ALA A 109 17.63 7.95 -24.24
CA ALA A 109 16.81 8.34 -23.10
C ALA A 109 17.62 8.31 -21.80
N LEU A 110 18.40 7.24 -21.58
CA LEU A 110 19.22 7.09 -20.37
C LEU A 110 20.26 8.21 -20.25
N ALA A 111 20.94 8.58 -21.34
CA ALA A 111 21.89 9.69 -21.32
C ALA A 111 21.22 11.01 -20.93
N TRP A 112 19.99 11.25 -21.40
CA TRP A 112 19.24 12.44 -21.03
C TRP A 112 18.87 12.43 -19.54
N TYR A 113 18.32 11.32 -19.02
CA TYR A 113 17.98 11.22 -17.60
C TYR A 113 19.20 11.36 -16.68
N LEU A 114 20.28 10.64 -16.95
CA LEU A 114 21.51 10.74 -16.15
C LEU A 114 22.13 12.14 -16.16
N HIS A 115 21.88 12.95 -17.19
CA HIS A 115 22.35 14.34 -17.23
C HIS A 115 21.53 15.29 -16.34
N HIS A 116 20.24 15.01 -16.17
CA HIS A 116 19.30 15.89 -15.45
C HIS A 116 18.94 15.37 -14.05
N ALA A 117 19.22 14.11 -13.76
CA ALA A 117 18.94 13.49 -12.47
C ALA A 117 19.91 13.96 -11.40
N GLN A 118 19.42 13.95 -10.16
CA GLN A 118 20.20 14.28 -8.97
C GLN A 118 20.90 13.01 -8.44
N GLU A 119 22.05 13.15 -7.78
CA GLU A 119 22.72 12.01 -7.15
C GLU A 119 21.96 11.51 -5.92
N GLU A 120 21.33 12.42 -5.18
CA GLU A 120 20.51 12.17 -4.01
C GLU A 120 19.28 13.09 -4.06
N LEU A 121 18.16 12.61 -3.54
CA LEU A 121 16.93 13.40 -3.43
C LEU A 121 16.93 14.20 -2.12
N PRO A 122 16.27 15.38 -2.09
CA PRO A 122 16.07 16.09 -0.84
C PRO A 122 15.26 15.24 0.14
N PRO A 123 15.52 15.33 1.46
CA PRO A 123 14.76 14.58 2.45
C PRO A 123 13.30 15.07 2.48
N ALA A 124 12.38 14.16 2.79
CA ALA A 124 10.98 14.45 3.03
C ALA A 124 10.78 15.63 4.02
N PRO A 125 9.95 16.64 3.67
CA PRO A 125 9.67 17.78 4.54
C PRO A 125 8.70 17.41 5.68
N GLY A 126 8.49 18.31 6.64
CA GLY A 126 7.33 18.26 7.54
C GLY A 126 7.29 17.09 8.54
N ARG A 127 8.43 16.69 9.11
CA ARG A 127 8.56 15.55 10.05
C ARG A 127 8.78 15.96 11.51
N THR A 128 8.34 17.16 11.90
CA THR A 128 8.51 17.66 13.27
C THR A 128 7.58 16.93 14.25
N ASP A 129 8.17 16.17 15.18
CA ASP A 129 7.44 15.49 16.26
C ASP A 129 7.08 16.49 17.36
N ALA A 130 5.78 16.65 17.64
CA ALA A 130 5.30 17.51 18.71
C ALA A 130 5.47 16.89 20.11
N GLY A 131 5.99 15.66 20.19
CA GLY A 131 6.21 14.94 21.43
C GLY A 131 4.96 14.20 21.91
N PRO A 132 4.99 13.66 23.14
CA PRO A 132 3.93 12.79 23.65
C PRO A 132 2.58 13.52 23.71
N GLY A 133 1.52 12.80 23.39
CA GLY A 133 0.14 13.29 23.46
C GLY A 133 -0.49 13.11 24.84
N SER A 134 -1.82 13.15 24.87
CA SER A 134 -2.67 12.95 26.06
C SER A 134 -2.81 11.49 26.48
N LEU A 135 -2.26 10.54 25.70
CA LEU A 135 -2.46 9.10 25.84
C LEU A 135 -1.15 8.36 26.14
N GLU A 136 -1.25 7.36 27.01
CA GLU A 136 -0.27 6.29 27.24
C GLU A 136 -0.79 4.96 26.68
N TRP A 137 0.11 4.00 26.43
CA TRP A 137 -0.21 2.78 25.69
C TRP A 137 0.14 1.51 26.45
N ASP A 138 -0.83 0.61 26.59
CA ASP A 138 -0.61 -0.80 26.91
C ASP A 138 -0.58 -1.63 25.63
N VAL A 139 0.57 -2.23 25.34
CA VAL A 139 0.73 -3.06 24.15
C VAL A 139 0.51 -4.52 24.52
N HIS A 140 -0.54 -5.10 23.96
CA HIS A 140 -0.77 -6.52 23.96
C HIS A 140 -0.27 -7.14 22.65
N ALA A 141 0.09 -8.41 22.71
CA ALA A 141 0.65 -9.13 21.58
C ALA A 141 0.07 -10.53 21.48
N TRP A 142 -0.20 -10.96 20.24
CA TRP A 142 -0.58 -12.33 19.94
C TRP A 142 0.37 -12.97 18.93
N ARG A 143 0.49 -14.30 19.06
CA ARG A 143 1.24 -15.16 18.16
C ARG A 143 0.52 -16.49 17.98
N PRO A 144 0.62 -17.10 16.80
CA PRO A 144 0.19 -18.47 16.64
C PRO A 144 1.03 -19.46 17.49
N ALA A 145 0.45 -20.61 17.86
CA ALA A 145 1.10 -21.59 18.73
C ALA A 145 2.41 -22.16 18.16
N ALA A 146 3.42 -22.35 19.01
CA ALA A 146 4.84 -22.56 18.68
C ALA A 146 5.22 -23.91 18.01
N ALA A 147 4.30 -24.85 17.80
CA ALA A 147 4.60 -26.16 17.21
C ALA A 147 4.60 -26.14 15.67
N ARG A 148 5.29 -25.17 15.05
CA ARG A 148 5.26 -24.92 13.60
C ARG A 148 6.65 -24.99 12.94
N PRO A 149 6.73 -25.30 11.63
CA PRO A 149 7.97 -25.19 10.86
C PRO A 149 8.57 -23.77 10.97
N ALA A 150 9.89 -23.66 10.91
CA ALA A 150 10.58 -22.36 11.05
C ALA A 150 10.12 -21.29 10.04
N SER A 151 9.69 -21.71 8.85
CA SER A 151 9.12 -20.82 7.81
C SER A 151 7.82 -20.15 8.23
N GLU A 152 7.04 -20.79 9.11
CA GLU A 152 5.75 -20.31 9.62
C GLU A 152 5.88 -19.64 11.00
N GLN A 153 7.11 -19.49 11.50
CA GLN A 153 7.39 -18.81 12.77
C GLN A 153 7.60 -17.30 12.59
N LYS A 154 7.78 -16.84 11.34
CA LYS A 154 7.88 -15.42 11.02
C LYS A 154 6.50 -14.81 10.81
N PRO A 155 6.27 -13.57 11.29
CA PRO A 155 5.01 -12.90 11.09
C PRO A 155 4.81 -12.56 9.61
N GLY A 156 3.63 -12.85 9.08
CA GLY A 156 3.22 -12.62 7.70
C GLY A 156 1.85 -11.95 7.59
N VAL A 157 1.51 -11.07 8.54
CA VAL A 157 0.17 -10.49 8.59
C VAL A 157 0.00 -9.46 7.49
N THR A 158 -0.89 -9.77 6.55
CA THR A 158 -1.21 -8.96 5.37
C THR A 158 -2.40 -8.05 5.61
N HIS A 159 -3.32 -8.43 6.49
CA HIS A 159 -4.47 -7.61 6.86
C HIS A 159 -4.93 -7.87 8.30
N VAL A 160 -5.42 -6.81 8.95
CA VAL A 160 -6.16 -6.86 10.22
C VAL A 160 -7.42 -6.02 10.07
N GLU A 161 -8.55 -6.54 10.57
CA GLU A 161 -9.84 -5.85 10.60
C GLU A 161 -10.50 -6.06 11.97
N ILE A 162 -11.08 -5.01 12.55
CA ILE A 162 -11.87 -5.02 13.78
C ILE A 162 -13.34 -5.21 13.40
N ALA A 163 -13.91 -6.37 13.70
CA ALA A 163 -15.28 -6.70 13.30
C ALA A 163 -15.96 -7.66 14.29
N PRO A 164 -17.31 -7.64 14.41
CA PRO A 164 -18.05 -8.46 15.37
C PRO A 164 -18.28 -9.92 14.88
N LEU A 165 -17.24 -10.59 14.37
CA LEU A 165 -17.35 -11.85 13.65
C LEU A 165 -17.92 -13.02 14.49
N LEU A 166 -17.43 -13.19 15.71
CA LEU A 166 -17.71 -14.35 16.54
C LEU A 166 -18.87 -14.11 17.53
N GLY A 167 -19.54 -12.96 17.42
CA GLY A 167 -20.58 -12.48 18.32
C GLY A 167 -20.08 -12.15 19.74
N GLY A 168 -20.94 -11.50 20.53
CA GLY A 168 -20.62 -11.07 21.89
C GLY A 168 -20.75 -9.56 22.08
N SER A 169 -20.22 -9.03 23.19
CA SER A 169 -20.31 -7.60 23.53
C SER A 169 -19.09 -6.77 23.08
N GLY A 170 -18.11 -7.38 22.42
CA GLY A 170 -16.92 -6.70 21.90
C GLY A 170 -16.57 -7.23 20.52
N SER A 171 -15.72 -6.51 19.80
CA SER A 171 -15.27 -6.89 18.47
C SER A 171 -14.14 -7.92 18.54
N ASP A 172 -13.97 -8.64 17.44
CA ASP A 172 -12.84 -9.51 17.19
C ASP A 172 -11.80 -8.78 16.33
N ILE A 173 -10.56 -9.26 16.36
CA ILE A 173 -9.55 -8.91 15.36
C ILE A 173 -9.46 -10.06 14.38
N VAL A 174 -9.90 -9.84 13.15
CA VAL A 174 -9.78 -10.79 12.05
C VAL A 174 -8.45 -10.54 11.33
N VAL A 175 -7.70 -11.61 11.05
CA VAL A 175 -6.29 -11.55 10.65
C VAL A 175 -6.06 -12.41 9.42
N SER A 176 -5.63 -11.80 8.32
CA SER A 176 -5.04 -12.51 7.18
C SER A 176 -3.55 -12.71 7.40
N ASP A 177 -3.08 -13.96 7.32
CA ASP A 177 -1.68 -14.30 7.52
C ASP A 177 -1.11 -15.15 6.39
N VAL A 178 -0.22 -14.54 5.62
CA VAL A 178 0.46 -15.16 4.48
C VAL A 178 1.51 -16.18 4.91
N SER A 179 2.12 -16.03 6.08
CA SER A 179 3.17 -16.96 6.50
C SER A 179 2.59 -18.33 6.88
N THR A 180 1.30 -18.37 7.24
CA THR A 180 0.59 -19.59 7.62
C THR A 180 -0.50 -19.98 6.62
N ASN A 181 -0.81 -19.14 5.62
CA ASN A 181 -1.89 -19.32 4.64
C ASN A 181 -3.26 -19.51 5.31
N ARG A 182 -3.54 -18.69 6.32
CA ARG A 182 -4.72 -18.83 7.18
C ARG A 182 -5.33 -17.49 7.54
N VAL A 183 -6.61 -17.57 7.87
CA VAL A 183 -7.34 -16.49 8.52
C VAL A 183 -7.65 -16.89 9.96
N TYR A 184 -7.44 -15.95 10.88
CA TYR A 184 -7.70 -16.12 12.31
C TYR A 184 -8.65 -15.03 12.80
N ALA A 185 -9.39 -15.33 13.87
CA ALA A 185 -10.13 -14.36 14.65
C ALA A 185 -9.63 -14.39 16.11
N LEU A 186 -9.26 -13.23 16.63
CA LEU A 186 -8.78 -13.03 18.00
C LEU A 186 -9.85 -12.32 18.82
N ARG A 187 -9.98 -12.67 20.11
CA ARG A 187 -10.87 -11.98 21.07
C ARG A 187 -10.06 -11.19 22.09
N PRO A 188 -9.76 -9.90 21.87
CA PRO A 188 -9.02 -9.10 22.84
C PRO A 188 -9.72 -8.91 24.18
N HIS A 189 -11.06 -9.03 24.20
CA HIS A 189 -11.87 -8.98 25.41
C HIS A 189 -11.87 -10.30 26.22
N ALA A 190 -11.44 -11.42 25.61
CA ALA A 190 -11.35 -12.74 26.24
C ALA A 190 -10.12 -13.53 25.72
N PRO A 191 -8.89 -12.99 25.89
CA PRO A 191 -7.68 -13.51 25.25
C PRO A 191 -7.32 -14.95 25.67
N GLU A 192 -7.79 -15.40 26.84
CA GLU A 192 -7.66 -16.78 27.31
C GLU A 192 -8.42 -17.80 26.45
N SER A 193 -9.39 -17.35 25.66
CA SER A 193 -10.12 -18.20 24.70
C SER A 193 -9.24 -18.65 23.53
N GLY A 194 -8.10 -18.00 23.32
CA GLY A 194 -7.21 -18.24 22.19
C GLY A 194 -7.77 -17.70 20.87
N ALA A 195 -7.05 -17.98 19.79
CA ALA A 195 -7.47 -17.64 18.43
C ALA A 195 -8.41 -18.70 17.87
N VAL A 196 -9.46 -18.28 17.18
CA VAL A 196 -10.28 -19.14 16.33
C VAL A 196 -9.68 -19.14 14.93
N GLU A 197 -9.46 -20.32 14.36
CA GLU A 197 -9.10 -20.43 12.95
C GLU A 197 -10.37 -20.34 12.12
N VAL A 198 -10.45 -19.35 11.23
CA VAL A 198 -11.55 -19.19 10.28
C VAL A 198 -11.37 -20.17 9.13
N GLY A 199 -10.16 -20.26 8.57
CA GLY A 199 -9.86 -21.26 7.56
C GLY A 199 -8.51 -21.07 6.88
N ALA A 200 -8.21 -21.95 5.92
CA ALA A 200 -7.01 -21.90 5.11
C ALA A 200 -7.32 -21.33 3.72
N VAL A 201 -6.44 -20.47 3.22
CA VAL A 201 -6.56 -19.75 1.93
C VAL A 201 -5.15 -19.38 1.47
N ARG A 202 -4.87 -19.46 0.17
CA ARG A 202 -3.50 -19.32 -0.34
C ARG A 202 -3.12 -17.85 -0.48
N ASN A 203 -2.10 -17.41 0.24
CA ASN A 203 -1.62 -16.03 0.26
C ASN A 203 -2.79 -15.03 0.48
N PRO A 204 -3.46 -15.07 1.65
CA PRO A 204 -4.58 -14.18 1.92
C PRO A 204 -4.14 -12.70 1.88
N GLY A 205 -4.92 -11.88 1.20
CA GLY A 205 -4.78 -10.43 1.13
C GLY A 205 -5.68 -9.73 2.13
N ARG A 206 -6.29 -8.62 1.70
CA ARG A 206 -7.35 -7.96 2.46
C ARG A 206 -8.60 -8.84 2.51
N LEU A 207 -9.41 -8.60 3.53
CA LEU A 207 -10.67 -9.29 3.76
C LEU A 207 -11.74 -8.26 4.13
N SER A 208 -12.99 -8.71 4.14
CA SER A 208 -14.15 -7.95 4.59
C SER A 208 -15.03 -8.87 5.42
N VAL A 209 -15.53 -8.36 6.55
CA VAL A 209 -16.52 -9.06 7.38
C VAL A 209 -17.91 -8.53 7.06
N ALA A 210 -18.79 -9.42 6.61
CA ALA A 210 -20.18 -9.10 6.29
C ALA A 210 -21.05 -10.37 6.27
N ASP A 211 -22.34 -10.25 6.55
CA ASP A 211 -23.34 -11.29 6.28
C ASP A 211 -23.61 -11.38 4.77
N LEU A 212 -23.02 -12.38 4.10
CA LEU A 212 -23.09 -12.51 2.64
C LEU A 212 -24.35 -13.27 2.20
N ASP A 213 -24.88 -14.16 3.03
CA ASP A 213 -26.05 -14.99 2.73
C ASP A 213 -27.36 -14.53 3.37
N GLY A 214 -27.30 -13.46 4.18
CA GLY A 214 -28.46 -12.82 4.80
C GLY A 214 -29.03 -13.61 5.98
N ASP A 215 -28.24 -14.49 6.60
CA ASP A 215 -28.70 -15.34 7.69
C ASP A 215 -28.48 -14.76 9.10
N GLY A 216 -28.00 -13.52 9.15
CA GLY A 216 -27.79 -12.72 10.35
C GLY A 216 -26.49 -13.04 11.09
N ARG A 217 -25.57 -13.78 10.47
CA ARG A 217 -24.23 -14.05 11.00
C ARG A 217 -23.19 -13.42 10.09
N GLU A 218 -22.22 -12.78 10.71
CA GLU A 218 -21.08 -12.22 9.98
C GLU A 218 -20.21 -13.35 9.42
N ASP A 219 -19.86 -13.22 8.14
CA ASP A 219 -18.93 -14.11 7.44
C ASP A 219 -17.58 -13.43 7.20
N VAL A 220 -16.63 -14.13 6.58
CA VAL A 220 -15.37 -13.53 6.13
C VAL A 220 -15.17 -13.74 4.64
N ILE A 221 -15.07 -12.65 3.88
CA ILE A 221 -14.77 -12.66 2.45
C ILE A 221 -13.30 -12.27 2.28
N VAL A 222 -12.50 -13.09 1.60
CA VAL A 222 -11.04 -12.95 1.53
C VAL A 222 -10.59 -12.82 0.09
N ALA A 223 -9.77 -11.80 -0.18
CA ALA A 223 -8.99 -11.70 -1.41
C ALA A 223 -7.86 -12.74 -1.38
N GLU A 224 -7.91 -13.71 -2.29
CA GLU A 224 -6.83 -14.68 -2.47
C GLU A 224 -5.88 -14.15 -3.56
N LEU A 225 -4.65 -13.77 -3.18
CA LEU A 225 -3.67 -13.28 -4.14
C LEU A 225 -3.25 -14.37 -5.13
N GLY A 226 -3.30 -15.64 -4.72
CA GLY A 226 -2.71 -16.72 -5.49
C GLY A 226 -1.20 -16.73 -5.32
N ASP A 227 -0.44 -15.81 -5.89
CA ASP A 227 1.02 -15.75 -5.73
C ASP A 227 1.51 -14.43 -5.11
N LEU A 228 2.60 -14.50 -4.34
CA LEU A 228 3.20 -13.30 -3.75
C LEU A 228 4.03 -12.52 -4.77
N VAL A 229 4.63 -13.23 -5.72
CA VAL A 229 5.35 -12.60 -6.83
C VAL A 229 4.35 -12.20 -7.91
N PRO A 230 4.40 -10.96 -8.42
CA PRO A 230 3.54 -10.54 -9.53
C PRO A 230 3.63 -11.48 -10.74
N THR A 231 2.48 -11.84 -11.31
CA THR A 231 2.35 -12.69 -12.50
C THR A 231 1.13 -12.26 -13.33
N ASN A 232 1.16 -12.56 -14.63
CA ASN A 232 0.01 -12.40 -15.52
C ASN A 232 -0.93 -13.63 -15.49
N ASP A 233 -0.51 -14.72 -14.84
CA ASP A 233 -1.33 -15.93 -14.73
C ASP A 233 -2.57 -15.68 -13.85
N PRO A 234 -3.74 -16.24 -14.19
CA PRO A 234 -4.96 -16.09 -13.41
C PRO A 234 -4.93 -16.99 -12.16
N VAL A 235 -4.14 -16.59 -11.17
CA VAL A 235 -3.88 -17.36 -9.94
C VAL A 235 -4.72 -16.94 -8.75
N GLY A 236 -5.44 -15.82 -8.83
CA GLY A 236 -6.20 -15.26 -7.72
C GLY A 236 -7.66 -15.70 -7.70
N SER A 237 -8.30 -15.50 -6.55
CA SER A 237 -9.70 -15.85 -6.33
C SER A 237 -10.33 -15.04 -5.20
N VAL A 238 -11.65 -15.16 -5.04
CA VAL A 238 -12.37 -14.65 -3.86
C VAL A 238 -12.95 -15.83 -3.10
N VAL A 239 -12.59 -15.94 -1.82
CA VAL A 239 -13.01 -17.04 -0.94
C VAL A 239 -13.90 -16.50 0.17
N TRP A 240 -15.10 -17.05 0.26
CA TRP A 240 -16.06 -16.79 1.32
C TRP A 240 -15.97 -17.89 2.38
N PHE A 241 -15.75 -17.49 3.62
CA PHE A 241 -15.83 -18.36 4.80
C PHE A 241 -17.16 -18.11 5.50
N ARG A 242 -18.13 -18.97 5.22
CA ARG A 242 -19.49 -18.91 5.75
C ARG A 242 -19.52 -19.35 7.21
N ALA A 243 -19.99 -18.50 8.12
CA ALA A 243 -20.23 -18.84 9.50
C ALA A 243 -21.45 -19.77 9.65
N THR A 244 -21.25 -20.98 10.17
CA THR A 244 -22.36 -21.91 10.46
C THR A 244 -22.93 -21.70 11.86
N PRO A 245 -24.17 -22.14 12.15
CA PRO A 245 -24.75 -22.07 13.50
C PRO A 245 -23.95 -22.85 14.56
N SER A 246 -23.05 -23.73 14.13
CA SER A 246 -22.16 -24.51 15.02
C SER A 246 -20.91 -23.74 15.46
N GLY A 247 -20.68 -22.53 14.92
CA GLY A 247 -19.49 -21.72 15.17
C GLY A 247 -18.27 -22.16 14.37
N VAL A 248 -18.47 -22.95 13.31
CA VAL A 248 -17.44 -23.36 12.34
C VAL A 248 -17.65 -22.60 11.03
N PHE A 249 -16.58 -22.36 10.30
CA PHE A 249 -16.62 -21.70 9.00
C PHE A 249 -16.48 -22.71 7.84
N GLU A 250 -17.34 -22.57 6.83
CA GLU A 250 -17.31 -23.36 5.60
C GLU A 250 -16.75 -22.52 4.45
N ALA A 251 -15.72 -23.01 3.78
CA ALA A 251 -15.07 -22.29 2.70
C ALA A 251 -15.77 -22.55 1.35
N VAL A 252 -16.15 -21.47 0.67
CA VAL A 252 -16.74 -21.48 -0.68
C VAL A 252 -15.97 -20.49 -1.54
N ARG A 253 -15.52 -20.93 -2.71
CA ARG A 253 -14.88 -20.03 -3.68
C ARG A 253 -15.97 -19.41 -4.56
N ILE A 254 -16.16 -18.10 -4.46
CA ILE A 254 -17.27 -17.38 -5.11
C ILE A 254 -16.84 -16.69 -6.42
N ALA A 255 -15.54 -16.50 -6.62
CA ALA A 255 -14.97 -16.11 -7.91
C ALA A 255 -13.57 -16.72 -8.08
N ASP A 256 -13.21 -17.10 -9.30
CA ASP A 256 -11.90 -17.65 -9.66
C ASP A 256 -11.45 -17.27 -11.08
N ASP A 257 -10.31 -17.79 -11.52
CA ASP A 257 -9.68 -17.42 -12.80
C ASP A 257 -9.44 -15.90 -12.93
N LEU A 258 -9.11 -15.29 -11.78
CA LEU A 258 -8.76 -13.88 -11.66
C LEU A 258 -7.24 -13.73 -11.62
N GLY A 259 -6.74 -12.56 -12.02
CA GLY A 259 -5.40 -12.14 -11.63
C GLY A 259 -5.28 -12.08 -10.10
N ARG A 260 -4.10 -11.70 -9.60
CA ARG A 260 -3.90 -11.56 -8.14
C ARG A 260 -4.96 -10.62 -7.55
N VAL A 261 -5.79 -11.11 -6.64
CA VAL A 261 -6.83 -10.29 -6.00
C VAL A 261 -6.20 -9.60 -4.79
N GLY A 262 -6.20 -8.26 -4.81
CA GLY A 262 -5.57 -7.47 -3.75
C GLY A 262 -6.53 -7.11 -2.62
N ASP A 263 -7.79 -6.86 -2.98
CA ASP A 263 -8.80 -6.35 -2.07
C ASP A 263 -10.23 -6.78 -2.45
N VAL A 264 -11.07 -6.89 -1.43
CA VAL A 264 -12.49 -7.21 -1.51
C VAL A 264 -13.25 -6.35 -0.51
N HIS A 265 -14.38 -5.80 -0.91
CA HIS A 265 -15.25 -5.01 -0.04
C HIS A 265 -16.69 -5.45 -0.21
N ALA A 266 -17.28 -5.98 0.86
CA ALA A 266 -18.65 -6.49 0.86
C ALA A 266 -19.63 -5.38 1.27
N THR A 267 -20.59 -5.07 0.42
CA THR A 267 -21.66 -4.10 0.70
C THR A 267 -22.79 -4.24 -0.31
N ASP A 268 -23.97 -3.72 0.01
CA ASP A 268 -25.11 -3.61 -0.91
C ASP A 268 -24.87 -2.44 -1.89
N VAL A 269 -24.41 -2.76 -3.11
CA VAL A 269 -23.98 -1.75 -4.09
C VAL A 269 -25.17 -1.15 -4.82
N ASP A 270 -26.16 -1.97 -5.17
CA ASP A 270 -27.35 -1.55 -5.92
C ASP A 270 -28.56 -1.19 -5.04
N SER A 271 -28.40 -1.28 -3.72
CA SER A 271 -29.42 -0.96 -2.72
C SER A 271 -30.66 -1.87 -2.77
N ASP A 272 -30.49 -3.12 -3.18
CA ASP A 272 -31.56 -4.11 -3.24
C ASP A 272 -31.73 -4.93 -1.94
N GLY A 273 -30.85 -4.73 -0.97
CA GLY A 273 -30.84 -5.39 0.32
C GLY A 273 -30.00 -6.67 0.38
N ARG A 274 -29.25 -7.00 -0.68
CA ARG A 274 -28.32 -8.13 -0.72
C ARG A 274 -26.89 -7.63 -0.70
N THR A 275 -26.03 -8.35 0.02
CA THR A 275 -24.61 -8.02 0.08
C THR A 275 -23.92 -8.45 -1.21
N ASP A 276 -23.37 -7.48 -1.95
CA ASP A 276 -22.49 -7.67 -3.10
C ASP A 276 -21.01 -7.66 -2.68
N VAL A 277 -20.10 -7.89 -3.63
CA VAL A 277 -18.65 -7.76 -3.39
C VAL A 277 -17.99 -6.95 -4.49
N VAL A 278 -17.40 -5.80 -4.13
CA VAL A 278 -16.47 -5.06 -5.01
C VAL A 278 -15.09 -5.70 -4.90
N VAL A 279 -14.45 -5.99 -6.04
CA VAL A 279 -13.19 -6.73 -6.09
C VAL A 279 -12.15 -5.94 -6.88
N ALA A 280 -11.02 -5.64 -6.24
CA ALA A 280 -9.85 -5.06 -6.88
C ALA A 280 -8.84 -6.17 -7.24
N VAL A 281 -8.76 -6.45 -8.53
CA VAL A 281 -7.84 -7.44 -9.11
C VAL A 281 -6.60 -6.71 -9.62
N PHE A 282 -5.48 -6.91 -8.93
CA PHE A 282 -4.21 -6.29 -9.25
C PHE A 282 -3.67 -6.74 -10.61
N GLY A 283 -3.69 -8.04 -10.91
CA GLY A 283 -2.99 -8.56 -12.08
C GLY A 283 -1.48 -8.27 -12.03
N TRP A 284 -0.78 -8.18 -13.16
CA TRP A 284 0.57 -7.61 -13.17
C TRP A 284 0.73 -6.64 -14.33
N MET A 285 1.10 -7.13 -15.51
CA MET A 285 1.06 -6.33 -16.74
C MET A 285 -0.25 -6.51 -17.51
N GLU A 286 -0.96 -7.60 -17.21
CA GLU A 286 -2.23 -8.04 -17.78
C GLU A 286 -3.09 -8.69 -16.68
N GLY A 287 -4.37 -8.93 -16.97
CA GLY A 287 -5.26 -9.75 -16.12
C GLY A 287 -5.80 -9.06 -14.85
N GLY A 288 -5.46 -7.79 -14.63
CA GLY A 288 -6.08 -6.98 -13.57
C GLY A 288 -7.40 -6.36 -14.04
N ARG A 289 -8.30 -6.13 -13.08
CA ARG A 289 -9.70 -5.77 -13.29
C ARG A 289 -10.23 -5.05 -12.05
N LEU A 290 -11.15 -4.11 -12.23
CA LEU A 290 -12.10 -3.71 -11.19
C LEU A 290 -13.45 -4.31 -11.54
N LEU A 291 -14.06 -5.05 -10.61
CA LEU A 291 -15.34 -5.71 -10.85
C LEU A 291 -16.24 -5.70 -9.63
N ILE A 292 -17.54 -5.88 -9.87
CA ILE A 292 -18.57 -6.14 -8.87
C ILE A 292 -19.07 -7.57 -9.06
N LEU A 293 -19.15 -8.32 -7.97
CA LEU A 293 -19.91 -9.56 -7.88
C LEU A 293 -21.28 -9.19 -7.31
N GLU A 294 -22.26 -8.97 -8.19
CA GLU A 294 -23.65 -8.66 -7.83
C GLU A 294 -24.33 -9.94 -7.32
N ASN A 295 -24.85 -9.91 -6.11
CA ASN A 295 -25.59 -10.99 -5.51
C ASN A 295 -26.99 -11.08 -6.12
N THR A 296 -27.21 -12.11 -6.92
CA THR A 296 -28.47 -12.33 -7.66
C THR A 296 -29.44 -13.27 -6.94
N GLY A 297 -29.19 -13.55 -5.65
CA GLY A 297 -29.97 -14.44 -4.80
C GLY A 297 -29.16 -15.68 -4.43
N ASP A 298 -29.81 -16.71 -3.89
CA ASP A 298 -29.14 -17.92 -3.42
C ASP A 298 -29.65 -19.22 -4.06
N VAL A 299 -28.81 -20.24 -4.03
CA VAL A 299 -29.18 -21.64 -4.28
C VAL A 299 -28.76 -22.45 -3.07
N ASP A 300 -29.74 -23.05 -2.39
CA ASP A 300 -29.52 -23.81 -1.14
C ASP A 300 -28.80 -23.00 -0.05
N GLY A 301 -29.11 -21.70 0.05
CA GLY A 301 -28.50 -20.78 1.02
C GLY A 301 -27.04 -20.42 0.70
N VAL A 302 -26.59 -20.61 -0.54
CA VAL A 302 -25.29 -20.13 -1.05
C VAL A 302 -25.57 -19.03 -2.08
N PRO A 303 -25.08 -17.80 -1.86
CA PRO A 303 -25.24 -16.70 -2.81
C PRO A 303 -24.72 -17.03 -4.21
N THR A 304 -25.40 -16.49 -5.21
CA THR A 304 -25.08 -16.62 -6.63
C THR A 304 -24.76 -15.25 -7.20
N PHE A 305 -23.65 -15.16 -7.93
CA PHE A 305 -23.13 -13.86 -8.37
C PHE A 305 -23.18 -13.69 -9.88
N THR A 306 -23.53 -12.48 -10.33
CA THR A 306 -23.26 -11.99 -11.68
C THR A 306 -22.06 -11.05 -11.63
N GLN A 307 -21.08 -11.27 -12.51
CA GLN A 307 -19.87 -10.45 -12.55
C GLN A 307 -20.04 -9.27 -13.51
N HIS A 308 -19.84 -8.05 -13.00
CA HIS A 308 -19.78 -6.82 -13.79
C HIS A 308 -18.37 -6.25 -13.75
N VAL A 309 -17.71 -6.21 -14.90
CA VAL A 309 -16.37 -5.61 -15.01
C VAL A 309 -16.52 -4.13 -15.32
N LEU A 310 -15.96 -3.28 -14.46
CA LEU A 310 -15.98 -1.83 -14.62
C LEU A 310 -14.74 -1.31 -15.37
N ASP A 311 -13.59 -1.96 -15.15
CA ASP A 311 -12.31 -1.59 -15.78
C ASP A 311 -11.42 -2.84 -15.91
N GLU A 312 -10.69 -2.97 -17.01
CA GLU A 312 -9.79 -4.09 -17.33
C GLU A 312 -8.30 -3.73 -17.21
N ARG A 313 -7.98 -2.54 -16.69
CA ARG A 313 -6.59 -2.15 -16.46
C ARG A 313 -5.98 -2.96 -15.31
N PRO A 314 -4.68 -3.27 -15.38
CA PRO A 314 -3.95 -3.81 -14.24
C PRO A 314 -3.68 -2.75 -13.17
N GLY A 315 -3.35 -3.21 -11.97
CA GLY A 315 -2.84 -2.40 -10.88
C GLY A 315 -3.85 -2.04 -9.80
N PHE A 316 -5.09 -2.55 -9.84
CA PHE A 316 -6.07 -2.29 -8.78
C PHE A 316 -5.68 -2.94 -7.45
N THR A 317 -5.60 -2.17 -6.37
CA THR A 317 -5.15 -2.67 -5.05
C THR A 317 -6.13 -2.42 -3.91
N ASP A 318 -7.12 -1.54 -4.10
CA ASP A 318 -8.10 -1.15 -3.08
C ASP A 318 -9.35 -0.63 -3.79
N ALA A 319 -10.55 -0.98 -3.33
CA ALA A 319 -11.80 -0.43 -3.86
C ALA A 319 -12.90 -0.37 -2.79
N ARG A 320 -13.67 0.74 -2.77
CA ARG A 320 -14.77 0.96 -1.83
C ARG A 320 -16.02 1.42 -2.56
N ALA A 321 -17.18 0.98 -2.08
CA ALA A 321 -18.48 1.42 -2.57
C ALA A 321 -19.13 2.36 -1.55
N VAL A 322 -19.39 3.60 -1.95
CA VAL A 322 -19.84 4.68 -1.06
C VAL A 322 -20.60 5.73 -1.86
N ASP A 323 -21.63 6.32 -1.27
CA ASP A 323 -22.34 7.45 -1.86
C ASP A 323 -21.48 8.71 -1.67
N LEU A 324 -20.76 9.12 -2.72
CA LEU A 324 -19.82 10.24 -2.66
C LEU A 324 -20.50 11.58 -2.95
N ASP A 325 -21.55 11.61 -3.76
CA ASP A 325 -22.22 12.86 -4.15
C ASP A 325 -23.54 13.13 -3.40
N GLY A 326 -23.99 12.18 -2.59
CA GLY A 326 -25.17 12.28 -1.74
C GLY A 326 -26.47 12.01 -2.48
N ASP A 327 -26.43 11.34 -3.65
CA ASP A 327 -27.62 11.02 -4.44
C ASP A 327 -28.35 9.74 -3.98
N GLY A 328 -27.77 9.02 -3.02
CA GLY A 328 -28.30 7.78 -2.45
C GLY A 328 -27.86 6.51 -3.19
N ARG A 329 -27.05 6.60 -4.25
CA ARG A 329 -26.45 5.46 -4.96
C ARG A 329 -25.00 5.29 -4.53
N LYS A 330 -24.49 4.07 -4.61
CA LYS A 330 -23.09 3.79 -4.29
C LYS A 330 -22.21 4.02 -5.51
N ASP A 331 -21.35 5.03 -5.43
CA ASP A 331 -20.20 5.20 -6.31
C ASP A 331 -19.08 4.22 -5.92
N ILE A 332 -18.17 3.93 -6.86
CA ILE A 332 -16.98 3.14 -6.57
C ILE A 332 -15.75 4.03 -6.59
N VAL A 333 -14.96 4.04 -5.52
CA VAL A 333 -13.62 4.62 -5.49
C VAL A 333 -12.62 3.49 -5.56
N ALA A 334 -11.62 3.58 -6.44
CA ALA A 334 -10.60 2.55 -6.59
C ALA A 334 -9.20 3.14 -6.71
N LEU A 335 -8.22 2.44 -6.15
CA LEU A 335 -6.80 2.74 -6.30
C LEU A 335 -6.16 1.88 -7.37
N ILE A 336 -5.47 2.53 -8.31
CA ILE A 336 -4.54 1.89 -9.24
C ILE A 336 -3.12 2.23 -8.81
N ALA A 337 -2.40 1.26 -8.24
CA ALA A 337 -1.07 1.43 -7.66
C ALA A 337 0.07 0.92 -8.55
N GLN A 338 -0.22 0.54 -9.81
CA GLN A 338 0.80 0.15 -10.78
C GLN A 338 0.63 0.95 -12.06
N GLU A 339 1.77 1.43 -12.60
CA GLU A 339 1.89 2.18 -13.86
C GLU A 339 1.20 3.55 -13.88
N TYR A 340 -0.10 3.58 -13.62
CA TYR A 340 -0.93 4.77 -13.73
C TYR A 340 -0.86 5.64 -12.46
N GLN A 341 -0.78 5.04 -11.27
CA GLN A 341 -0.80 5.74 -9.97
C GLN A 341 -1.99 6.72 -9.89
N GLN A 342 -3.22 6.17 -9.86
CA GLN A 342 -4.45 6.95 -9.91
C GLN A 342 -5.42 6.60 -8.79
N VAL A 343 -6.15 7.61 -8.33
CA VAL A 343 -7.44 7.44 -7.65
C VAL A 343 -8.52 7.59 -8.71
N MET A 344 -9.27 6.52 -8.94
CA MET A 344 -10.40 6.47 -9.86
C MET A 344 -11.70 6.59 -9.08
N VAL A 345 -12.67 7.33 -9.64
CA VAL A 345 -14.06 7.31 -9.19
C VAL A 345 -14.93 6.82 -10.34
N TYR A 346 -15.83 5.90 -10.05
CA TYR A 346 -16.86 5.42 -10.95
C TYR A 346 -18.19 5.91 -10.38
N TRP A 347 -18.70 6.99 -10.96
CA TRP A 347 -19.94 7.61 -10.54
C TRP A 347 -21.12 6.77 -10.98
N ALA A 348 -22.03 6.46 -10.06
CA ALA A 348 -23.25 5.73 -10.38
C ALA A 348 -24.17 6.59 -11.26
N GLU A 349 -24.64 6.02 -12.35
CA GLU A 349 -25.59 6.63 -13.29
C GLU A 349 -26.75 5.64 -13.55
N ASP A 350 -27.82 6.10 -14.21
CA ASP A 350 -29.03 5.29 -14.41
C ASP A 350 -28.77 3.97 -15.16
N ASP A 351 -27.75 3.94 -16.03
CA ASP A 351 -27.38 2.79 -16.89
C ASP A 351 -25.97 2.26 -16.58
N GLY A 352 -25.47 2.40 -15.35
CA GLY A 352 -24.19 1.83 -14.90
C GLY A 352 -23.27 2.86 -14.26
N TYR A 353 -22.03 2.94 -14.72
CA TYR A 353 -21.00 3.77 -14.10
C TYR A 353 -20.24 4.64 -15.09
N ARG A 354 -19.98 5.90 -14.72
CA ARG A 354 -19.07 6.80 -15.44
C ARG A 354 -17.74 6.93 -14.70
N ALA A 355 -16.66 6.48 -15.34
CA ALA A 355 -15.31 6.57 -14.79
C ALA A 355 -14.70 7.98 -14.90
N GLU A 356 -13.96 8.38 -13.88
CA GLU A 356 -13.24 9.64 -13.76
C GLU A 356 -11.92 9.46 -13.00
N VAL A 357 -10.85 10.11 -13.45
CA VAL A 357 -9.60 10.19 -12.70
C VAL A 357 -9.73 11.32 -11.68
N ALA A 358 -10.05 10.98 -10.43
CA ALA A 358 -10.18 11.96 -9.34
C ALA A 358 -8.82 12.53 -8.91
N PHE A 359 -7.77 11.71 -8.95
CA PHE A 359 -6.41 12.17 -8.74
C PHE A 359 -5.41 11.36 -9.57
N GLN A 360 -4.53 12.08 -10.26
CA GLN A 360 -3.37 11.53 -10.95
C GLN A 360 -2.13 11.85 -10.12
N ALA A 361 -1.42 10.83 -9.65
CA ALA A 361 -0.16 11.04 -8.96
C ALA A 361 0.86 11.75 -9.88
N PRO A 362 1.75 12.58 -9.33
CA PRO A 362 2.67 13.40 -10.12
C PRO A 362 3.79 12.59 -10.79
N ASN A 363 3.98 11.32 -10.42
CA ASN A 363 4.97 10.46 -11.03
C ASN A 363 4.55 8.96 -10.97
N PRO A 364 5.10 8.10 -11.85
CA PRO A 364 4.68 6.69 -11.96
C PRO A 364 5.21 5.78 -10.83
N ASP A 365 6.15 6.26 -10.03
CA ASP A 365 6.80 5.55 -8.91
C ASP A 365 6.21 5.95 -7.54
N TRP A 366 5.00 6.54 -7.57
CA TRP A 366 4.33 7.14 -6.40
C TRP A 366 4.07 6.16 -5.26
N GLY A 367 3.64 4.93 -5.60
CA GLY A 367 3.55 3.80 -4.69
C GLY A 367 2.35 3.83 -3.75
N PHE A 368 1.12 3.97 -4.27
CA PHE A 368 -0.10 3.85 -3.45
C PHE A 368 -0.15 2.50 -2.69
N THR A 369 -0.56 2.55 -1.42
CA THR A 369 -0.55 1.39 -0.50
C THR A 369 -1.87 1.14 0.21
N GLY A 370 -2.73 2.16 0.34
CA GLY A 370 -4.04 1.98 0.94
C GLY A 370 -4.93 3.20 0.85
N MET A 371 -6.24 2.96 0.98
CA MET A 371 -7.28 3.98 0.96
C MET A 371 -8.21 3.84 2.17
N GLU A 372 -8.76 4.97 2.63
CA GLU A 372 -9.95 5.03 3.47
C GLU A 372 -10.94 6.05 2.93
N VAL A 373 -12.23 5.80 3.14
CA VAL A 373 -13.30 6.71 2.72
C VAL A 373 -14.20 7.03 3.90
N VAL A 374 -14.19 8.28 4.36
CA VAL A 374 -14.93 8.74 5.54
C VAL A 374 -15.10 10.26 5.47
N ASP A 375 -16.15 10.80 6.09
CA ASP A 375 -16.27 12.25 6.30
C ASP A 375 -15.23 12.73 7.34
N PHE A 376 -14.01 12.95 6.88
CA PHE A 376 -12.89 13.36 7.72
C PHE A 376 -13.00 14.84 8.06
N THR A 377 -13.48 15.66 7.13
CA THR A 377 -13.65 17.11 7.36
C THR A 377 -14.81 17.45 8.29
N GLY A 378 -15.82 16.58 8.40
CA GLY A 378 -17.05 16.80 9.16
C GLY A 378 -18.10 17.62 8.40
N ASN A 379 -18.05 17.58 7.06
CA ASN A 379 -18.93 18.36 6.19
C ASN A 379 -20.18 17.59 5.71
N GLY A 380 -20.32 16.33 6.13
CA GLY A 380 -21.41 15.44 5.76
C GLY A 380 -21.19 14.66 4.46
N LEU A 381 -20.04 14.82 3.81
CA LEU A 381 -19.66 14.12 2.58
C LEU A 381 -18.39 13.28 2.82
N PRO A 382 -18.31 12.05 2.29
CA PRO A 382 -17.10 11.24 2.47
C PRO A 382 -15.92 11.82 1.68
N ASP A 383 -14.79 11.98 2.38
CA ASP A 383 -13.47 12.29 1.83
C ASP A 383 -12.70 10.99 1.53
N VAL A 384 -11.72 11.03 0.62
CA VAL A 384 -10.87 9.86 0.29
C VAL A 384 -9.45 10.09 0.79
N ILE A 385 -9.02 9.34 1.81
CA ILE A 385 -7.67 9.38 2.37
C ILE A 385 -6.82 8.31 1.69
N VAL A 386 -5.64 8.68 1.24
CA VAL A 386 -4.72 7.79 0.52
C VAL A 386 -3.34 7.80 1.14
N ALA A 387 -2.75 6.62 1.30
CA ALA A 387 -1.36 6.43 1.68
C ALA A 387 -0.52 6.03 0.45
N ASN A 388 0.70 6.54 0.38
CA ASN A 388 1.69 6.11 -0.59
C ASN A 388 3.03 5.84 0.09
N GLY A 389 3.46 4.58 0.05
CA GLY A 389 4.64 4.11 0.77
C GLY A 389 5.27 2.84 0.19
N ASP A 390 4.90 2.45 -1.03
CA ASP A 390 5.46 1.22 -1.62
C ASP A 390 6.93 1.39 -2.04
N ASN A 391 7.71 0.39 -1.69
CA ASN A 391 9.15 0.31 -1.96
C ASN A 391 9.56 -1.03 -2.57
N LEU A 392 8.62 -1.79 -3.13
CA LEU A 392 8.87 -3.11 -3.70
C LEU A 392 9.31 -3.07 -5.17
N ASP A 393 9.13 -1.94 -5.86
CA ASP A 393 9.55 -1.69 -7.25
C ASP A 393 11.02 -1.25 -7.35
N LEU A 394 11.32 -0.02 -6.91
CA LEU A 394 12.64 0.59 -6.83
C LEU A 394 12.96 0.83 -5.34
N THR A 395 13.90 0.05 -4.82
CA THR A 395 14.20 0.00 -3.38
C THR A 395 15.12 1.15 -2.95
N PHE A 396 14.58 2.37 -2.80
CA PHE A 396 15.26 3.52 -2.22
C PHE A 396 14.35 4.31 -1.26
N ALA A 397 14.91 5.20 -0.45
CA ALA A 397 14.10 6.06 0.41
C ALA A 397 13.39 7.13 -0.42
N LYS A 398 12.08 6.93 -0.69
CA LYS A 398 11.24 7.83 -1.49
C LYS A 398 10.74 9.00 -0.63
N PRO A 399 11.25 10.24 -0.81
CA PRO A 399 10.93 11.37 0.08
C PRO A 399 9.52 11.93 -0.13
N TYR A 400 8.84 11.53 -1.20
CA TYR A 400 7.46 11.88 -1.50
C TYR A 400 6.45 10.86 -0.95
N HIS A 401 6.89 9.85 -0.18
CA HIS A 401 5.98 8.98 0.57
C HIS A 401 5.24 9.75 1.66
N GLY A 402 3.95 9.47 1.81
CA GLY A 402 3.11 10.20 2.73
C GLY A 402 1.64 9.84 2.66
N VAL A 403 0.84 10.74 3.22
CA VAL A 403 -0.62 10.65 3.26
C VAL A 403 -1.19 11.88 2.61
N GLY A 404 -2.17 11.68 1.72
CA GLY A 404 -2.99 12.73 1.16
C GLY A 404 -4.46 12.46 1.38
N MET A 405 -5.28 13.46 1.09
CA MET A 405 -6.73 13.39 1.15
C MET A 405 -7.32 14.07 -0.08
N LEU A 406 -8.25 13.44 -0.77
CA LEU A 406 -9.13 14.09 -1.70
C LEU A 406 -10.32 14.59 -0.89
N GLU A 407 -10.32 15.89 -0.58
CA GLU A 407 -11.42 16.54 0.12
C GLU A 407 -12.64 16.60 -0.80
N ASN A 408 -13.78 16.14 -0.29
CA ASN A 408 -15.04 16.22 -1.00
C ASN A 408 -15.73 17.56 -0.75
N LEU A 409 -15.70 18.41 -1.77
CA LEU A 409 -16.28 19.76 -1.73
C LEU A 409 -17.76 19.78 -2.15
N GLY A 410 -18.33 18.61 -2.41
CA GLY A 410 -19.68 18.43 -2.94
C GLY A 410 -19.79 18.63 -4.45
N ALA A 411 -20.96 18.30 -4.98
CA ALA A 411 -21.29 18.37 -6.41
C ALA A 411 -20.25 17.64 -7.30
N GLY A 412 -19.79 16.48 -6.85
CA GLY A 412 -18.80 15.65 -7.55
C GLY A 412 -17.38 16.21 -7.59
N LYS A 413 -17.07 17.27 -6.82
CA LYS A 413 -15.74 17.90 -6.83
C LYS A 413 -14.86 17.39 -5.69
N LEU A 414 -13.77 16.72 -6.07
CA LEU A 414 -12.71 16.28 -5.16
C LEU A 414 -11.45 17.16 -5.32
N GLU A 415 -10.87 17.65 -4.21
CA GLU A 415 -9.62 18.42 -4.22
C GLU A 415 -8.53 17.72 -3.39
N TYR A 416 -7.42 17.32 -4.04
CA TYR A 416 -6.29 16.69 -3.34
C TYR A 416 -5.56 17.67 -2.42
N ARG A 417 -5.28 17.22 -1.20
CA ARG A 417 -4.47 17.87 -0.17
C ARG A 417 -3.43 16.90 0.36
N HIS A 418 -2.16 17.31 0.36
CA HIS A 418 -1.12 16.58 1.08
C HIS A 418 -1.27 16.84 2.59
N LEU A 419 -1.30 15.78 3.40
CA LEU A 419 -1.47 15.89 4.85
C LEU A 419 -0.16 15.73 5.60
N THR A 420 0.69 14.79 5.20
CA THR A 420 2.00 14.60 5.84
C THR A 420 2.93 13.72 4.99
N SER A 421 4.24 13.90 5.17
CA SER A 421 5.24 12.98 4.63
C SER A 421 5.64 11.92 5.66
N MET A 422 5.77 10.67 5.23
CA MET A 422 6.18 9.52 6.04
C MET A 422 6.71 8.40 5.15
N TYR A 423 8.01 8.09 5.28
CA TYR A 423 8.62 7.00 4.50
C TYR A 423 7.96 5.66 4.80
N GLY A 424 7.49 4.98 3.76
CA GLY A 424 7.00 3.60 3.87
C GLY A 424 5.59 3.50 4.48
N VAL A 425 4.84 4.59 4.53
CA VAL A 425 3.47 4.55 5.08
C VAL A 425 2.56 3.64 4.25
N HIS A 426 1.98 2.64 4.89
CA HIS A 426 1.11 1.65 4.23
C HIS A 426 -0.36 1.89 4.52
N ARG A 427 -0.67 2.44 5.70
CA ARG A 427 -2.04 2.69 6.16
C ARG A 427 -2.14 4.04 6.85
N ALA A 428 -3.28 4.68 6.68
CA ALA A 428 -3.70 5.89 7.38
C ALA A 428 -5.16 5.68 7.78
N VAL A 429 -5.41 5.31 9.03
CA VAL A 429 -6.73 4.95 9.54
C VAL A 429 -7.34 6.11 10.33
N PRO A 430 -8.50 6.64 9.91
CA PRO A 430 -9.24 7.65 10.64
C PRO A 430 -9.89 7.09 11.90
N VAL A 431 -9.66 7.75 13.04
CA VAL A 431 -10.25 7.34 14.33
C VAL A 431 -10.22 8.52 15.31
N ASP A 432 -11.25 8.71 16.11
CA ASP A 432 -11.24 9.66 17.23
C ASP A 432 -10.45 9.07 18.41
N LEU A 433 -9.13 9.17 18.37
CA LEU A 433 -8.24 8.40 19.23
C LEU A 433 -8.24 8.90 20.68
N ASP A 434 -8.43 10.20 20.88
CA ASP A 434 -8.46 10.83 22.20
C ASP A 434 -9.86 11.25 22.68
N SER A 435 -10.90 10.83 21.96
CA SER A 435 -12.31 11.00 22.31
C SER A 435 -12.74 12.47 22.40
N ASP A 436 -12.20 13.32 21.53
CA ASP A 436 -12.54 14.75 21.45
C ASP A 436 -13.65 15.06 20.43
N GLY A 437 -14.11 14.02 19.70
CA GLY A 437 -15.16 14.09 18.69
C GLY A 437 -14.66 14.46 17.30
N LEU A 438 -13.34 14.62 17.09
CA LEU A 438 -12.73 14.82 15.79
C LEU A 438 -11.98 13.56 15.36
N LEU A 439 -12.11 13.19 14.08
CA LEU A 439 -11.28 12.11 13.55
C LEU A 439 -9.81 12.58 13.45
N ASP A 440 -8.94 11.79 14.08
CA ASP A 440 -7.49 11.84 13.90
C ASP A 440 -7.07 10.89 12.76
N LEU A 441 -5.75 10.78 12.51
CA LEU A 441 -5.19 9.69 11.70
C LEU A 441 -4.13 8.91 12.48
N VAL A 442 -4.22 7.58 12.45
CA VAL A 442 -3.14 6.69 12.86
C VAL A 442 -2.48 6.12 11.62
N LEU A 443 -1.16 6.22 11.55
CA LEU A 443 -0.36 5.80 10.41
C LEU A 443 0.51 4.61 10.79
N SER A 444 0.67 3.66 9.86
CA SER A 444 1.64 2.56 10.00
C SER A 444 2.59 2.53 8.81
N ALA A 445 3.85 2.16 9.07
CA ALA A 445 4.85 1.99 8.02
C ALA A 445 5.48 0.60 7.98
N TRP A 446 5.77 0.20 6.75
CA TRP A 446 6.63 -0.93 6.43
C TRP A 446 7.69 -0.51 5.42
N LEU A 447 8.93 -0.95 5.66
CA LEU A 447 10.04 -0.72 4.73
C LEU A 447 10.79 -2.02 4.50
N PRO A 448 11.18 -2.34 3.25
CA PRO A 448 12.06 -3.47 2.98
C PRO A 448 13.38 -3.33 3.75
N PRO A 449 14.00 -4.42 4.23
CA PRO A 449 15.27 -4.37 4.94
C PRO A 449 16.40 -3.69 4.14
N SER A 450 16.33 -3.68 2.81
CA SER A 450 17.28 -2.97 1.93
C SER A 450 17.11 -1.45 1.97
N VAL A 451 15.91 -0.94 2.25
CA VAL A 451 15.58 0.49 2.26
C VAL A 451 15.74 1.11 3.65
N VAL A 452 15.53 0.34 4.72
CA VAL A 452 15.64 0.81 6.11
C VAL A 452 16.92 1.63 6.38
N PRO A 453 18.13 1.21 5.93
CA PRO A 453 19.36 1.97 6.16
C PRO A 453 19.46 3.29 5.39
N MET A 454 18.61 3.49 4.38
CA MET A 454 18.59 4.69 3.54
C MET A 454 17.67 5.78 4.09
N VAL A 455 16.82 5.46 5.05
CA VAL A 455 15.80 6.39 5.58
C VAL A 455 16.41 7.25 6.70
N PRO A 456 16.23 8.59 6.67
CA PRO A 456 16.74 9.48 7.71
C PRO A 456 16.12 9.23 9.08
N GLU A 457 16.95 9.32 10.12
CA GLU A 457 16.52 9.24 11.53
C GLU A 457 15.79 10.51 11.99
N PRO A 458 14.83 10.39 12.94
CA PRO A 458 14.28 9.13 13.45
C PRO A 458 13.39 8.44 12.40
N ARG A 459 13.50 7.12 12.26
CA ARG A 459 12.52 6.33 11.49
C ARG A 459 11.22 6.20 12.25
N GLU A 460 10.10 6.37 11.55
CA GLU A 460 8.77 6.40 12.14
C GLU A 460 7.98 5.18 11.66
N ALA A 461 7.58 4.31 12.60
CA ALA A 461 6.82 3.09 12.29
C ALA A 461 5.33 3.26 12.57
N VAL A 462 4.99 4.01 13.62
CA VAL A 462 3.60 4.32 13.98
C VAL A 462 3.53 5.80 14.37
N VAL A 463 2.63 6.54 13.73
CA VAL A 463 2.45 7.99 13.94
C VAL A 463 0.98 8.26 14.19
N TRP A 464 0.68 9.10 15.18
CA TRP A 464 -0.63 9.69 15.39
C TRP A 464 -0.60 11.14 14.90
N LEU A 465 -1.41 11.45 13.89
CA LEU A 465 -1.70 12.82 13.50
C LEU A 465 -2.95 13.25 14.25
N GLN A 466 -2.74 13.89 15.40
CA GLN A 466 -3.83 14.42 16.21
C GLN A 466 -4.45 15.63 15.54
N ARG A 467 -5.76 15.61 15.30
CA ARG A 467 -6.50 16.75 14.81
C ARG A 467 -6.77 17.71 15.97
N VAL A 468 -6.39 18.97 15.79
CA VAL A 468 -6.55 20.04 16.79
C VAL A 468 -7.35 21.18 16.16
N GLY A 469 -8.67 21.08 16.25
CA GLY A 469 -9.58 21.99 15.54
C GLY A 469 -9.88 21.52 14.11
N PRO A 470 -10.53 22.36 13.29
CA PRO A 470 -11.13 21.89 12.03
C PRO A 470 -10.11 21.46 10.97
N THR A 471 -8.92 22.07 10.93
CA THR A 471 -7.99 21.89 9.80
C THR A 471 -6.53 21.68 10.20
N ARG A 472 -6.22 21.47 11.48
CA ARG A 472 -4.83 21.34 11.93
C ARG A 472 -4.51 19.95 12.42
N LEU A 473 -3.45 19.34 11.89
CA LEU A 473 -2.88 18.07 12.35
C LEU A 473 -1.58 18.30 13.10
N VAL A 474 -1.44 17.68 14.27
CA VAL A 474 -0.24 17.69 15.11
C VAL A 474 0.36 16.29 15.09
N ARG A 475 1.59 16.18 14.59
CA ARG A 475 2.31 14.91 14.46
C ARG A 475 2.86 14.44 15.81
N ARG A 476 2.57 13.19 16.17
CA ARG A 476 3.07 12.53 17.39
C ARG A 476 3.60 11.15 17.04
N VAL A 477 4.89 10.92 17.22
CA VAL A 477 5.49 9.62 16.89
C VAL A 477 5.25 8.64 18.04
N LEU A 478 4.42 7.62 17.80
CA LEU A 478 4.09 6.58 18.78
C LEU A 478 5.15 5.47 18.82
N GLN A 479 5.69 5.11 17.66
CA GLN A 479 6.76 4.12 17.52
C GLN A 479 7.87 4.64 16.61
N ARG A 480 9.09 4.67 17.15
CA ARG A 480 10.31 4.86 16.38
C ARG A 480 10.93 3.51 16.07
N ASP A 481 11.49 3.36 14.88
CA ASP A 481 12.04 2.10 14.36
C ASP A 481 11.01 0.95 14.33
N GLY A 482 11.42 -0.23 13.86
CA GLY A 482 10.51 -1.39 13.75
C GLY A 482 9.42 -1.18 12.69
N VAL A 483 9.80 -0.67 11.53
CA VAL A 483 8.95 -0.41 10.34
C VAL A 483 8.50 -1.72 9.68
N HIS A 484 7.66 -2.47 10.39
CA HIS A 484 7.20 -3.81 10.03
C HIS A 484 5.67 -3.90 9.86
N HIS A 485 4.98 -2.77 9.72
CA HIS A 485 3.52 -2.67 9.78
C HIS A 485 2.90 -2.30 8.43
N MET A 486 2.63 -3.31 7.59
CA MET A 486 1.89 -3.10 6.33
C MET A 486 0.38 -2.92 6.55
N THR A 487 -0.15 -3.34 7.70
CA THR A 487 -1.58 -3.25 8.01
C THR A 487 -1.81 -2.69 9.40
N LEU A 488 -2.92 -1.97 9.50
CA LEU A 488 -3.39 -1.23 10.67
C LEU A 488 -4.91 -1.15 10.55
N ASP A 489 -5.57 -1.30 11.69
CA ASP A 489 -6.95 -0.90 11.92
C ASP A 489 -7.07 -0.24 13.30
N ALA A 490 -8.10 0.56 13.52
CA ALA A 490 -8.33 1.24 14.80
C ALA A 490 -9.82 1.39 15.12
N GLY A 491 -10.18 1.08 16.36
CA GLY A 491 -11.57 1.06 16.81
C GLY A 491 -11.71 0.48 18.21
N ASP A 492 -12.90 0.54 18.79
CA ASP A 492 -13.17 -0.06 20.10
C ASP A 492 -13.29 -1.58 20.00
N VAL A 493 -12.18 -2.27 20.27
CA VAL A 493 -12.12 -3.72 20.17
C VAL A 493 -12.65 -4.39 21.44
N THR A 494 -12.64 -3.66 22.55
CA THR A 494 -12.98 -4.22 23.87
C THR A 494 -14.41 -3.93 24.31
N GLY A 495 -15.13 -3.09 23.57
CA GLY A 495 -16.49 -2.66 23.87
C GLY A 495 -16.56 -1.66 25.03
N ASN A 496 -15.47 -0.95 25.33
CA ASN A 496 -15.37 -0.03 26.47
C ASN A 496 -15.55 1.45 26.10
N GLY A 497 -15.79 1.75 24.82
CA GLY A 497 -15.94 3.09 24.26
C GLY A 497 -14.63 3.83 24.00
N VAL A 498 -13.47 3.17 24.14
CA VAL A 498 -12.14 3.75 23.90
C VAL A 498 -11.47 2.99 22.75
N PRO A 499 -11.11 3.67 21.65
CA PRO A 499 -10.49 2.99 20.53
C PRO A 499 -9.08 2.50 20.84
N GLU A 500 -8.75 1.35 20.27
CA GLU A 500 -7.42 0.75 20.27
C GLU A 500 -6.81 0.78 18.86
N ILE A 501 -5.47 0.75 18.81
CA ILE A 501 -4.70 0.64 17.56
C ILE A 501 -4.32 -0.83 17.39
N VAL A 502 -4.68 -1.46 16.27
CA VAL A 502 -4.37 -2.86 15.95
C VAL A 502 -3.40 -2.92 14.77
N LEU A 503 -2.23 -3.53 14.97
CA LEU A 503 -1.17 -3.60 13.97
C LEU A 503 -0.83 -5.03 13.61
N GLY A 504 -0.71 -5.30 12.31
CA GLY A 504 -0.11 -6.53 11.80
C GLY A 504 1.40 -6.38 11.61
N TRP A 505 2.14 -7.46 11.85
CA TRP A 505 3.57 -7.54 11.61
C TRP A 505 3.85 -8.40 10.38
N ILE A 506 4.83 -7.97 9.59
CA ILE A 506 5.26 -8.73 8.42
C ILE A 506 6.78 -8.65 8.20
N ASP A 507 7.39 -9.83 8.12
CA ASP A 507 8.80 -10.03 7.79
C ASP A 507 8.93 -10.86 6.50
N LEU A 508 8.99 -10.16 5.37
CA LEU A 508 9.25 -10.75 4.05
C LEU A 508 10.74 -11.08 3.81
N GLY A 509 11.61 -10.92 4.82
CA GLY A 509 13.04 -11.11 4.68
C GLY A 509 13.42 -12.56 4.34
N VAL A 510 14.16 -12.71 3.23
CA VAL A 510 14.88 -13.95 2.88
C VAL A 510 15.97 -14.18 3.92
N VAL A 511 15.68 -14.97 4.95
CA VAL A 511 16.73 -15.50 5.82
C VAL A 511 17.27 -16.75 5.15
N ASP A 512 18.59 -16.75 4.89
CA ASP A 512 19.34 -17.97 4.65
C ASP A 512 18.92 -19.00 5.71
N PRO A 513 18.30 -20.15 5.35
CA PRO A 513 17.74 -21.12 6.30
C PRO A 513 18.71 -21.56 7.39
N GLY A 514 20.02 -21.31 7.23
CA GLY A 514 21.07 -21.54 8.22
C GLY A 514 21.25 -20.47 9.31
N GLN A 515 20.48 -19.37 9.34
CA GLN A 515 20.62 -18.28 10.33
C GLN A 515 19.39 -18.06 11.23
N ALA A 516 18.55 -19.07 11.46
CA ALA A 516 17.63 -19.04 12.59
C ALA A 516 18.47 -19.03 13.89
N ASN A 517 18.61 -17.86 14.52
CA ASN A 517 19.35 -17.72 15.77
C ASN A 517 18.42 -18.12 16.93
N PRO A 518 18.61 -19.26 17.62
CA PRO A 518 17.65 -19.82 18.56
C PRO A 518 17.42 -19.01 19.85
N GLY A 519 18.00 -17.80 19.95
CA GLY A 519 17.96 -16.94 21.13
C GLY A 519 17.42 -15.54 20.88
N VAL A 520 16.97 -15.20 19.66
CA VAL A 520 16.25 -13.94 19.42
C VAL A 520 14.77 -14.21 19.72
N PRO A 521 14.11 -13.42 20.59
CA PRO A 521 12.66 -13.52 20.76
C PRO A 521 12.01 -13.41 19.39
N LEU A 522 11.11 -14.34 19.04
CA LEU A 522 10.30 -14.18 17.81
C LEU A 522 9.56 -12.83 17.90
N GLU A 523 9.19 -12.22 16.77
CA GLU A 523 8.36 -11.01 16.77
C GLU A 523 6.87 -11.38 16.95
N PRO A 524 6.00 -10.47 17.46
CA PRO A 524 4.57 -10.72 17.48
C PRO A 524 3.99 -10.74 16.06
N PHE A 525 2.83 -11.39 15.88
CA PHE A 525 2.11 -11.36 14.60
C PHE A 525 1.13 -10.19 14.58
N VAL A 526 0.39 -10.02 15.67
CA VAL A 526 -0.54 -8.92 15.86
C VAL A 526 -0.25 -8.27 17.19
N THR A 527 -0.25 -6.94 17.23
CA THR A 527 -0.26 -6.16 18.47
C THR A 527 -1.51 -5.29 18.51
N TRP A 528 -2.09 -5.09 19.69
CA TRP A 528 -3.14 -4.10 19.89
C TRP A 528 -2.81 -3.22 21.09
N TRP A 529 -2.96 -1.93 20.90
CA TRP A 529 -2.47 -0.89 21.80
C TRP A 529 -3.67 -0.24 22.45
N ARG A 530 -3.85 -0.49 23.73
CA ARG A 530 -4.91 0.11 24.52
C ARG A 530 -4.43 1.45 25.05
N SER A 531 -5.18 2.51 24.75
CA SER A 531 -4.88 3.84 25.26
C SER A 531 -5.32 3.99 26.72
N ARG A 532 -4.61 4.84 27.47
CA ARG A 532 -4.99 5.32 28.79
C ARG A 532 -4.72 6.82 28.88
N ALA A 533 -5.68 7.59 29.38
CA ALA A 533 -5.48 9.02 29.57
C ALA A 533 -4.39 9.32 30.60
N VAL A 534 -3.48 10.24 30.27
CA VAL A 534 -2.45 10.71 31.20
C VAL A 534 -3.09 11.65 32.24
N SER A 535 -2.91 11.34 33.53
CA SER A 535 -3.45 12.18 34.61
C SER A 535 -2.91 13.62 34.56
N GLU A 536 -3.73 14.61 34.93
CA GLU A 536 -3.40 16.05 34.83
C GLU A 536 -2.08 16.47 35.49
N ALA A 537 -1.56 15.69 36.45
CA ALA A 537 -0.31 15.96 37.16
C ALA A 537 0.96 15.75 36.30
N GLY A 538 0.84 15.17 35.11
CA GLY A 538 1.95 14.89 34.18
C GLY A 538 2.01 15.80 32.95
N ARG A 539 1.07 16.74 32.78
CA ARG A 539 1.05 17.66 31.63
C ARG A 539 2.21 18.65 31.71
N SER A 540 3.35 18.34 31.11
CA SER A 540 4.20 19.40 30.61
C SER A 540 3.45 20.09 29.48
N ALA A 541 3.42 21.42 29.46
CA ALA A 541 2.90 22.17 28.33
C ALA A 541 3.76 21.82 27.12
N GLY A 542 3.33 20.83 26.33
CA GLY A 542 3.92 20.56 25.04
C GLY A 542 3.88 21.85 24.24
N SER A 543 5.02 22.27 23.70
CA SER A 543 5.05 23.37 22.75
C SER A 543 4.00 23.11 21.68
N ALA A 544 3.25 24.13 21.26
CA ALA A 544 2.41 24.04 20.08
C ALA A 544 3.32 23.66 18.90
N GLY A 545 3.43 22.36 18.62
CA GLY A 545 4.26 21.85 17.55
C GLY A 545 3.83 22.47 16.23
N GLU A 546 4.78 22.61 15.31
CA GLU A 546 4.45 22.89 13.91
C GLU A 546 3.49 21.80 13.45
N GLY A 547 2.24 22.19 13.22
CA GLY A 547 1.18 21.30 12.73
C GLY A 547 0.87 21.66 11.30
N VAL A 548 0.45 20.68 10.52
CA VAL A 548 -0.01 20.92 9.14
C VAL A 548 -1.41 21.51 9.24
N ASP A 549 -1.60 22.71 8.68
CA ASP A 549 -2.92 23.32 8.52
C ASP A 549 -3.35 23.21 7.06
N TRP A 550 -4.41 22.45 6.79
CA TRP A 550 -4.93 22.29 5.44
C TRP A 550 -5.99 23.33 5.07
N SER A 551 -6.16 24.39 5.89
CA SER A 551 -7.11 25.46 5.63
C SER A 551 -6.86 26.14 4.27
N PRO A 552 -7.93 26.62 3.59
CA PRO A 552 -7.80 27.28 2.29
C PRO A 552 -6.83 28.48 2.28
N ASP A 553 -6.68 29.16 3.43
CA ASP A 553 -5.88 30.39 3.63
C ASP A 553 -4.40 30.12 3.96
N ALA A 554 -4.02 28.88 4.33
CA ALA A 554 -2.63 28.51 4.58
C ALA A 554 -1.72 28.61 3.33
N ARG A 555 -2.33 28.74 2.14
CA ARG A 555 -1.68 28.86 0.81
C ARG A 555 -0.80 30.10 0.59
N HIS A 556 -0.62 30.97 1.58
CA HIS A 556 0.20 32.19 1.46
C HIS A 556 1.52 32.17 2.24
N GLY A 557 1.84 31.09 2.98
CA GLY A 557 3.06 30.99 3.79
C GLY A 557 4.18 30.13 3.22
N GLU A 558 3.87 29.17 2.35
CA GLU A 558 4.86 28.27 1.75
C GLU A 558 4.95 28.55 0.26
N THR A 559 6.15 28.89 -0.19
CA THR A 559 6.46 29.13 -1.60
C THR A 559 6.03 27.94 -2.43
N ALA A 560 5.21 28.21 -3.43
CA ALA A 560 4.96 27.34 -4.55
C ALA A 560 6.27 26.94 -5.22
N ASP A 561 6.83 25.82 -4.80
CA ASP A 561 7.63 24.91 -5.62
C ASP A 561 6.94 23.55 -5.58
N THR A 562 5.72 23.51 -6.10
CA THR A 562 5.26 22.33 -6.83
C THR A 562 6.13 22.24 -8.09
N PRO A 563 6.95 21.20 -8.29
CA PRO A 563 7.52 20.96 -9.60
C PRO A 563 6.34 20.68 -10.55
N ARG A 564 6.33 21.37 -11.69
CA ARG A 564 5.36 21.19 -12.77
C ARG A 564 5.57 19.87 -13.50
#